data_AF-A0AAD7B7Q9-F1
#
_entry.id   AF-A0AAD7B7Q9-F1
#
_cell.length_a   1.000
_cell.length_b   1.000
_cell.length_c   1.000
_cell.angle_alpha   90.00
_cell.angle_beta   90.00
_cell.angle_gamma   90.00
#
_symmetry.space_group_name_H-M   'P 1'
#
loop_
_entity.id
_entity.type
_entity.pdbx_description
1 polymer ?
#
loop_
_entity_poly.entity_id
_entity_poly.type
_entity_poly.pdbx_seq_one_letter_code
_entity_poly.pdbx_strand_id
1 'polypeptide(L)'
;PIHVQGLTVDLPHFHLNIGELGNTIVFDEVSLTTTNSPVRVKSIVSQNLKVRTSNAPISGTYNSSSTLSLERSNAPIDVDVGLTNDDGKHTELYMHTSNNALDARISLLTSNGTFQTKACTSNGRIGLAFPAFEADAQLKLTARTSNAPVQVVLNPAYEGWFEGRTS
;
A
#
# COMPACT_ATOMS: atom_id res chain seq x y z
N PRO A 1 -22.40 1.40 -3.93
CA PRO A 1 -21.74 1.20 -2.62
C PRO A 1 -22.35 2.12 -1.55
N ILE A 2 -22.32 1.72 -0.28
CA ILE A 2 -22.66 2.60 0.85
C ILE A 2 -21.44 3.49 1.11
N HIS A 3 -21.68 4.78 1.33
CA HIS A 3 -20.63 5.73 1.69
C HIS A 3 -20.59 5.92 3.20
N VAL A 4 -19.41 5.80 3.81
CA VAL A 4 -19.23 5.91 5.27
C VAL A 4 -18.10 6.89 5.57
N GLN A 5 -18.35 7.88 6.42
CA GLN A 5 -17.36 8.93 6.71
C GLN A 5 -16.04 8.35 7.26
N GLY A 6 -16.10 7.34 8.13
CA GLY A 6 -14.88 6.61 8.43
C GLY A 6 -15.01 5.43 9.38
N LEU A 7 -13.90 4.71 9.51
CA LEU A 7 -13.73 3.56 10.39
C LEU A 7 -12.38 3.67 11.12
N THR A 8 -12.44 3.99 12.42
CA THR A 8 -11.27 4.00 13.29
C THR A 8 -11.34 2.84 14.25
N VAL A 9 -10.31 2.00 14.25
CA VAL A 9 -10.15 0.85 15.14
C VAL A 9 -8.76 0.93 15.76
N ASP A 10 -8.69 1.14 17.07
CA ASP A 10 -7.47 1.01 17.86
C ASP A 10 -7.70 -0.08 18.92
N LEU A 11 -7.18 -1.28 18.64
CA LEU A 11 -7.37 -2.46 19.48
C LEU A 11 -6.02 -3.19 19.65
N PRO A 12 -5.16 -2.74 20.59
CA PRO A 12 -3.91 -3.41 20.91
C PRO A 12 -4.15 -4.89 21.24
N HIS A 13 -3.30 -5.77 20.71
CA HIS A 13 -3.36 -7.23 20.86
C HIS A 13 -4.56 -7.95 20.19
N PHE A 14 -5.48 -7.25 19.53
CA PHE A 14 -6.55 -7.91 18.78
C PHE A 14 -6.17 -8.16 17.31
N HIS A 15 -6.61 -9.32 16.80
CA HIS A 15 -6.53 -9.65 15.38
C HIS A 15 -7.58 -8.84 14.62
N LEU A 16 -7.13 -7.99 13.69
CA LEU A 16 -8.05 -7.22 12.84
C LEU A 16 -8.30 -8.01 11.56
N ASN A 17 -9.45 -8.67 11.46
CA ASN A 17 -9.89 -9.38 10.27
C ASN A 17 -11.07 -8.62 9.63
N ILE A 18 -10.84 -7.99 8.48
CA ILE A 18 -11.87 -7.30 7.70
C ILE A 18 -12.27 -8.17 6.50
N GLY A 19 -13.58 -8.28 6.28
CA GLY A 19 -14.17 -9.07 5.19
C GLY A 19 -14.07 -8.41 3.81
N GLU A 20 -14.94 -8.83 2.91
CA GLU A 20 -15.05 -8.32 1.54
C GLU A 20 -15.86 -7.00 1.52
N LEU A 21 -15.22 -5.87 1.83
CA LEU A 21 -15.90 -4.57 1.87
C LEU A 21 -15.78 -3.77 0.57
N GLY A 22 -14.76 -4.02 -0.26
CA GLY A 22 -14.44 -3.16 -1.40
C GLY A 22 -15.55 -2.98 -2.45
N ASN A 23 -16.47 -3.94 -2.59
CA ASN A 23 -17.62 -3.84 -3.49
C ASN A 23 -18.89 -3.27 -2.83
N THR A 24 -18.91 -3.16 -1.50
CA THR A 24 -20.12 -2.84 -0.72
C THR A 24 -20.03 -1.49 0.00
N ILE A 25 -18.85 -1.12 0.51
CA ILE A 25 -18.63 0.09 1.32
C ILE A 25 -17.42 0.86 0.79
N VAL A 26 -17.57 2.18 0.66
CA VAL A 26 -16.49 3.14 0.40
C VAL A 26 -16.37 4.06 1.62
N PHE A 27 -15.15 4.27 2.09
CA PHE A 27 -14.86 5.12 3.26
C PHE A 27 -14.12 6.41 2.88
N ASP A 28 -14.36 7.54 3.55
CA ASP A 28 -13.47 8.71 3.42
C ASP A 28 -12.15 8.50 4.18
N GLU A 29 -12.24 7.98 5.42
CA GLU A 29 -11.07 7.70 6.26
C GLU A 29 -11.15 6.32 6.94
N VAL A 30 -10.06 5.55 6.89
CA VAL A 30 -9.91 4.28 7.60
C VAL A 30 -8.59 4.29 8.37
N SER A 31 -8.65 4.04 9.67
CA SER A 31 -7.48 3.93 10.54
C SER A 31 -7.54 2.63 11.35
N LEU A 32 -6.62 1.70 11.07
CA LEU A 32 -6.55 0.37 11.68
C LEU A 32 -5.25 0.24 12.46
N THR A 33 -5.33 0.27 13.79
CA THR A 33 -4.19 0.21 14.70
C THR A 33 -4.26 -1.01 15.62
N THR A 34 -3.16 -1.74 15.70
CA THR A 34 -2.90 -2.83 16.65
C THR A 34 -1.39 -2.86 16.95
N THR A 35 -0.88 -3.90 17.62
CA THR A 35 0.53 -3.95 18.05
C THR A 35 1.17 -5.31 17.81
N ASN A 36 0.65 -6.36 18.43
CA ASN A 36 1.24 -7.71 18.41
C ASN A 36 0.40 -8.73 17.62
N SER A 37 -0.68 -8.26 16.96
CA SER A 37 -1.65 -9.11 16.28
C SER A 37 -1.82 -8.67 14.83
N PRO A 38 -2.05 -9.61 13.89
CA PRO A 38 -2.04 -9.33 12.47
C PRO A 38 -3.24 -8.49 12.03
N VAL A 39 -3.04 -7.74 10.94
CA VAL A 39 -4.10 -7.09 10.19
C VAL A 39 -4.29 -7.83 8.87
N ARG A 40 -5.48 -8.40 8.68
CA ARG A 40 -5.88 -9.14 7.48
C ARG A 40 -7.13 -8.49 6.91
N VAL A 41 -7.04 -7.99 5.69
CA VAL A 41 -8.15 -7.30 5.03
C VAL A 41 -8.43 -7.99 3.70
N LYS A 42 -9.58 -8.65 3.57
CA LYS A 42 -9.90 -9.35 2.32
C LYS A 42 -10.04 -8.36 1.16
N SER A 43 -10.81 -7.29 1.36
CA SER A 43 -10.80 -6.12 0.48
C SER A 43 -11.44 -4.91 1.17
N ILE A 44 -10.87 -3.72 0.99
CA ILE A 44 -11.42 -2.44 1.46
C ILE A 44 -11.12 -1.32 0.46
N VAL A 45 -12.01 -0.33 0.36
CA VAL A 45 -11.83 0.88 -0.45
C VAL A 45 -11.97 2.10 0.47
N SER A 46 -10.98 2.99 0.48
CA SER A 46 -11.07 4.26 1.22
C SER A 46 -10.26 5.37 0.59
N GLN A 47 -10.73 6.62 0.62
CA GLN A 47 -9.92 7.75 0.13
C GLN A 47 -8.60 7.84 0.90
N ASN A 48 -8.65 7.80 2.23
CA ASN A 48 -7.47 7.87 3.10
C ASN A 48 -7.43 6.64 4.01
N LEU A 49 -6.38 5.83 3.91
CA LEU A 49 -6.26 4.57 4.61
C LEU A 49 -4.93 4.47 5.34
N LYS A 50 -4.99 4.21 6.64
CA LYS A 50 -3.82 3.99 7.49
C LYS A 50 -3.92 2.65 8.21
N VAL A 51 -2.92 1.79 8.03
CA VAL A 51 -2.76 0.56 8.81
C VAL A 51 -1.45 0.63 9.59
N ARG A 52 -1.54 0.41 10.90
CA ARG A 52 -0.40 0.35 11.79
C ARG A 52 -0.43 -0.90 12.67
N THR A 53 0.70 -1.59 12.71
CA THR A 53 0.98 -2.64 13.70
C THR A 53 2.45 -2.52 14.14
N SER A 54 2.96 -3.37 15.02
CA SER A 54 4.37 -3.35 15.41
C SER A 54 5.07 -4.65 15.02
N ASN A 55 4.51 -5.79 15.44
CA ASN A 55 5.17 -7.08 15.46
C ASN A 55 4.46 -8.17 14.63
N ALA A 56 3.37 -7.84 13.94
CA ALA A 56 2.56 -8.80 13.20
C ALA A 56 2.33 -8.38 11.74
N PRO A 57 2.06 -9.34 10.82
CA PRO A 57 1.94 -9.04 9.39
C PRO A 57 0.74 -8.14 9.08
N ILE A 58 0.89 -7.39 7.97
CA ILE A 58 -0.21 -6.73 7.25
C ILE A 58 -0.36 -7.49 5.94
N SER A 59 -1.57 -7.95 5.63
CA SER A 59 -1.81 -8.68 4.39
C SER A 59 -3.21 -8.49 3.83
N GLY A 60 -3.32 -8.49 2.50
CA GLY A 60 -4.60 -8.48 1.78
C GLY A 60 -4.75 -7.33 0.79
N THR A 61 -5.99 -6.99 0.43
CA THR A 61 -6.29 -6.04 -0.65
C THR A 61 -6.70 -4.67 -0.12
N TYR A 62 -5.97 -3.62 -0.50
CA TYR A 62 -6.17 -2.24 -0.06
C TYR A 62 -6.32 -1.31 -1.26
N ASN A 63 -7.49 -0.68 -1.41
CA ASN A 63 -7.75 0.26 -2.49
C ASN A 63 -7.87 1.69 -1.95
N SER A 64 -7.23 2.65 -2.61
CA SER A 64 -7.24 4.06 -2.20
C SER A 64 -7.24 5.04 -3.37
N SER A 65 -7.92 6.17 -3.18
CA SER A 65 -8.03 7.26 -4.15
C SER A 65 -7.24 8.54 -3.76
N SER A 66 -6.59 8.56 -2.59
CA SER A 66 -5.84 9.73 -2.09
C SER A 66 -4.59 9.32 -1.30
N THR A 67 -4.72 8.63 -0.16
CA THR A 67 -3.56 8.19 0.64
C THR A 67 -3.71 6.77 1.19
N LEU A 68 -2.64 5.99 1.12
CA LEU A 68 -2.52 4.65 1.70
C LEU A 68 -1.18 4.51 2.44
N SER A 69 -1.22 4.43 3.77
CA SER A 69 -0.05 4.20 4.63
C SER A 69 -0.11 2.84 5.31
N LEU A 70 0.92 2.01 5.10
CA LEU A 70 1.09 0.69 5.72
C LEU A 70 2.41 0.66 6.54
N GLU A 71 2.30 0.79 7.87
CA GLU A 71 3.44 1.03 8.77
C GLU A 71 3.58 -0.04 9.88
N ARG A 72 4.80 -0.53 10.13
CA ARG A 72 5.18 -1.29 11.34
C ARG A 72 6.70 -1.46 11.45
N SER A 73 7.15 -2.33 12.36
CA SER A 73 8.56 -2.56 12.65
C SER A 73 9.08 -3.93 12.20
N ASN A 74 8.42 -5.04 12.61
CA ASN A 74 9.10 -6.34 12.72
C ASN A 74 8.54 -7.50 11.90
N ALA A 75 7.47 -7.32 11.13
CA ALA A 75 6.79 -8.40 10.37
C ALA A 75 6.76 -8.12 8.85
N PRO A 76 6.30 -9.05 7.97
CA PRO A 76 6.29 -8.84 6.50
C PRO A 76 5.01 -8.14 5.97
N ILE A 77 5.12 -7.33 4.90
CA ILE A 77 3.98 -6.80 4.12
C ILE A 77 3.80 -7.76 2.96
N ASP A 78 2.58 -8.22 2.73
CA ASP A 78 2.19 -8.98 1.54
C ASP A 78 0.80 -8.51 1.10
N VAL A 79 0.76 -7.53 0.19
CA VAL A 79 -0.48 -6.80 -0.17
C VAL A 79 -0.68 -6.67 -1.67
N ASP A 80 -1.95 -6.69 -2.07
CA ASP A 80 -2.39 -6.22 -3.37
C ASP A 80 -3.03 -4.83 -3.18
N VAL A 81 -2.66 -3.87 -4.03
CA VAL A 81 -3.04 -2.46 -3.89
C VAL A 81 -3.63 -1.96 -5.21
N GLY A 82 -4.81 -1.35 -5.13
CA GLY A 82 -5.41 -0.58 -6.23
C GLY A 82 -5.37 0.91 -5.91
N LEU A 83 -4.70 1.70 -6.74
CA LEU A 83 -4.69 3.16 -6.60
C LEU A 83 -5.56 3.79 -7.69
N THR A 84 -6.56 4.56 -7.30
CA THR A 84 -7.28 5.49 -8.21
C THR A 84 -6.84 6.93 -7.93
N ASN A 85 -7.17 7.86 -8.83
CA ASN A 85 -6.73 9.25 -8.77
C ASN A 85 -7.79 10.19 -9.36
N ASP A 86 -9.01 10.06 -8.84
CA ASP A 86 -10.22 10.61 -9.49
C ASP A 86 -10.45 12.10 -9.19
N ASP A 87 -9.68 12.69 -8.27
CA ASP A 87 -9.79 14.09 -7.83
C ASP A 87 -8.78 15.04 -8.52
N GLY A 88 -7.93 14.51 -9.40
CA GLY A 88 -6.91 15.28 -10.14
C GLY A 88 -5.73 15.78 -9.29
N LYS A 89 -5.59 15.34 -8.03
CA LYS A 89 -4.36 15.51 -7.25
C LYS A 89 -3.38 14.36 -7.57
N HIS A 90 -2.47 14.03 -6.67
CA HIS A 90 -1.68 12.80 -6.75
C HIS A 90 -2.06 11.84 -5.61
N THR A 91 -2.07 10.54 -5.91
CA THR A 91 -2.38 9.49 -4.94
C THR A 91 -1.10 8.93 -4.34
N GLU A 92 -1.00 8.90 -3.01
CA GLU A 92 0.21 8.47 -2.29
C GLU A 92 0.08 7.07 -1.68
N LEU A 93 1.04 6.21 -1.97
CA LEU A 93 1.26 4.92 -1.30
C LEU A 93 2.56 4.97 -0.50
N TYR A 94 2.47 4.87 0.82
CA TYR A 94 3.61 4.74 1.73
C TYR A 94 3.61 3.37 2.42
N MET A 95 4.74 2.68 2.35
CA MET A 95 4.91 1.35 2.94
C MET A 95 6.23 1.28 3.70
N HIS A 96 6.16 0.88 4.98
CA HIS A 96 7.34 0.80 5.85
C HIS A 96 7.37 -0.45 6.74
N THR A 97 8.54 -1.09 6.80
CA THR A 97 8.88 -2.10 7.82
C THR A 97 10.38 -2.14 8.05
N SER A 98 10.82 -2.18 9.30
CA SER A 98 12.27 -2.12 9.60
C SER A 98 12.97 -3.43 9.23
N ASN A 99 12.42 -4.58 9.67
CA ASN A 99 13.20 -5.82 9.78
C ASN A 99 12.79 -6.97 8.85
N ASN A 100 11.67 -6.86 8.12
CA ASN A 100 11.12 -7.99 7.37
C ASN A 100 10.76 -7.60 5.93
N ALA A 101 10.42 -8.59 5.10
CA ALA A 101 10.10 -8.37 3.69
C ALA A 101 8.93 -7.39 3.48
N LEU A 102 9.01 -6.64 2.40
CA LEU A 102 7.93 -5.77 1.90
C LEU A 102 7.66 -6.19 0.46
N ASP A 103 6.63 -7.02 0.28
CA ASP A 103 6.19 -7.48 -1.03
C ASP A 103 4.81 -6.85 -1.34
N ALA A 104 4.65 -6.26 -2.53
CA ALA A 104 3.40 -5.61 -2.94
C ALA A 104 3.15 -5.68 -4.45
N ARG A 105 1.89 -5.93 -4.83
CA ARG A 105 1.41 -5.77 -6.22
C ARG A 105 0.55 -4.51 -6.30
N ILE A 106 0.90 -3.57 -7.16
CA ILE A 106 0.30 -2.23 -7.20
C ILE A 106 -0.29 -1.99 -8.60
N SER A 107 -1.60 -1.83 -8.68
CA SER A 107 -2.31 -1.49 -9.92
C SER A 107 -2.66 -0.01 -9.91
N LEU A 108 -2.36 0.70 -11.01
CA LEU A 108 -2.72 2.11 -11.19
C LEU A 108 -3.96 2.16 -12.08
N LEU A 109 -5.10 2.53 -11.50
CA LEU A 109 -6.45 2.25 -12.01
C LEU A 109 -7.18 3.49 -12.58
N THR A 110 -6.50 4.63 -12.71
CA THR A 110 -7.05 5.85 -13.31
C THR A 110 -6.12 6.35 -14.41
N SER A 111 -6.65 6.48 -15.62
CA SER A 111 -5.92 7.02 -16.78
C SER A 111 -5.56 8.49 -16.55
N ASN A 112 -4.39 8.94 -17.02
CA ASN A 112 -3.82 10.27 -16.71
C ASN A 112 -3.61 10.57 -15.21
N GLY A 113 -3.78 9.58 -14.31
CA GLY A 113 -3.62 9.76 -12.88
C GLY A 113 -2.15 9.92 -12.46
N THR A 114 -1.90 10.69 -11.40
CA THR A 114 -0.55 10.85 -10.83
C THR A 114 -0.40 10.04 -9.55
N PHE A 115 0.63 9.18 -9.47
CA PHE A 115 0.82 8.22 -8.39
C PHE A 115 2.23 8.32 -7.80
N GLN A 116 2.33 8.47 -6.48
CA GLN A 116 3.61 8.47 -5.76
C GLN A 116 3.69 7.25 -4.84
N THR A 117 4.60 6.32 -5.12
CA THR A 117 4.85 5.14 -4.29
C THR A 117 6.18 5.27 -3.56
N LYS A 118 6.17 5.05 -2.24
CA LYS A 118 7.38 5.03 -1.40
C LYS A 118 7.41 3.77 -0.52
N ALA A 119 8.33 2.86 -0.82
CA ALA A 119 8.59 1.66 -0.05
C ALA A 119 9.95 1.77 0.67
N CYS A 120 9.98 1.56 1.99
CA CYS A 120 11.19 1.75 2.80
C CYS A 120 11.37 0.63 3.83
N THR A 121 12.54 0.00 3.84
CA THR A 121 12.95 -0.97 4.87
C THR A 121 14.37 -0.70 5.37
N SER A 122 14.80 -1.42 6.41
CA SER A 122 16.20 -1.39 6.87
C SER A 122 16.91 -2.71 6.54
N ASN A 123 16.33 -3.84 6.94
CA ASN A 123 16.96 -5.16 6.86
C ASN A 123 16.20 -6.18 5.98
N GLY A 124 14.96 -5.87 5.59
CA GLY A 124 14.16 -6.73 4.73
C GLY A 124 14.29 -6.39 3.24
N ARG A 125 14.11 -7.39 2.37
CA ARG A 125 13.97 -7.17 0.92
C ARG A 125 12.76 -6.26 0.62
N ILE A 126 12.79 -5.60 -0.53
CA ILE A 126 11.62 -4.97 -1.14
C ILE A 126 11.34 -5.66 -2.48
N GLY A 127 10.13 -6.17 -2.66
CA GLY A 127 9.63 -6.74 -3.91
C GLY A 127 8.38 -6.00 -4.37
N LEU A 128 8.48 -5.16 -5.40
CA LEU A 128 7.35 -4.43 -5.96
C LEU A 128 7.02 -4.93 -7.36
N ALA A 129 5.75 -5.19 -7.62
CA ALA A 129 5.25 -5.49 -8.96
C ALA A 129 4.14 -4.50 -9.33
N PHE A 130 4.19 -3.96 -10.54
CA PHE A 130 3.15 -3.12 -11.09
C PHE A 130 2.50 -3.83 -12.29
N PRO A 131 1.57 -4.77 -12.05
CA PRO A 131 1.02 -5.62 -13.12
C PRO A 131 0.10 -4.86 -14.09
N ALA A 132 -0.54 -3.78 -13.65
CA ALA A 132 -1.51 -3.03 -14.44
C ALA A 132 -1.29 -1.51 -14.31
N PHE A 133 -1.25 -0.83 -15.46
CA PHE A 133 -1.31 0.62 -15.60
C PHE A 133 -2.45 0.96 -16.57
N GLU A 134 -3.32 1.87 -16.16
CA GLU A 134 -4.16 2.61 -17.10
C GLU A 134 -3.34 3.56 -17.97
N ALA A 135 -3.88 3.93 -19.13
CA ALA A 135 -3.21 4.79 -20.11
C ALA A 135 -2.78 6.14 -19.50
N ASP A 136 -1.57 6.59 -19.86
CA ASP A 136 -0.98 7.87 -19.44
C ASP A 136 -0.82 8.07 -17.91
N ALA A 137 -0.92 6.99 -17.11
CA ALA A 137 -0.69 7.05 -15.67
C ALA A 137 0.78 7.39 -15.32
N GLN A 138 1.00 8.43 -14.52
CA GLN A 138 2.32 8.89 -14.11
C GLN A 138 2.74 8.24 -12.79
N LEU A 139 3.83 7.46 -12.80
CA LEU A 139 4.37 6.80 -11.61
C LEU A 139 5.69 7.44 -11.15
N LYS A 140 5.70 7.96 -9.92
CA LYS A 140 6.91 8.34 -9.18
C LYS A 140 7.18 7.31 -8.08
N LEU A 141 8.19 6.47 -8.27
CA LEU A 141 8.56 5.39 -7.35
C LEU A 141 9.85 5.72 -6.58
N THR A 142 9.85 5.49 -5.26
CA THR A 142 11.05 5.43 -4.43
C THR A 142 11.04 4.15 -3.60
N ALA A 143 11.97 3.24 -3.86
CA ALA A 143 12.16 2.02 -3.09
C ALA A 143 13.57 2.00 -2.47
N ARG A 144 13.67 1.80 -1.15
CA ARG A 144 14.95 1.84 -0.42
C ARG A 144 15.02 0.81 0.71
N THR A 145 16.12 0.09 0.79
CA THR A 145 16.55 -0.72 1.95
C THR A 145 18.01 -0.42 2.27
N SER A 146 18.51 -0.87 3.42
CA SER A 146 19.92 -0.71 3.81
C SER A 146 20.75 -1.99 3.66
N ASN A 147 20.18 -3.14 4.02
CA ASN A 147 20.93 -4.40 4.17
C ASN A 147 20.36 -5.58 3.34
N ALA A 148 19.59 -5.30 2.28
CA ALA A 148 18.87 -6.30 1.49
C ALA A 148 18.74 -5.87 0.01
N PRO A 149 18.23 -6.71 -0.91
CA PRO A 149 17.93 -6.28 -2.27
C PRO A 149 16.60 -5.53 -2.39
N VAL A 150 16.52 -4.68 -3.42
CA VAL A 150 15.26 -4.14 -3.97
C VAL A 150 15.04 -4.77 -5.34
N GLN A 151 13.84 -5.30 -5.59
CA GLN A 151 13.38 -5.76 -6.89
C GLN A 151 12.10 -5.00 -7.26
N VAL A 152 12.06 -4.48 -8.48
CA VAL A 152 10.89 -3.82 -9.05
C VAL A 152 10.59 -4.45 -10.41
N VAL A 153 9.32 -4.82 -10.63
CA VAL A 153 8.80 -5.30 -11.91
C VAL A 153 7.74 -4.30 -12.36
N LEU A 154 7.96 -3.67 -13.51
CA LEU A 154 7.03 -2.70 -14.10
C LEU A 154 6.18 -3.37 -15.20
N ASN A 155 5.02 -2.79 -15.51
CA ASN A 155 4.21 -3.21 -16.65
C ASN A 155 5.01 -2.99 -17.96
N PRO A 156 4.90 -3.87 -18.98
CA PRO A 156 5.59 -3.68 -20.26
C PRO A 156 5.28 -2.37 -21.01
N ALA A 157 4.15 -1.72 -20.72
CA ALA A 157 3.78 -0.40 -21.24
C ALA A 157 4.39 0.78 -20.44
N TYR A 158 5.30 0.52 -19.51
CA TYR A 158 6.01 1.57 -18.78
C TYR A 158 6.95 2.35 -19.71
N GLU A 159 6.76 3.67 -19.76
CA GLU A 159 7.70 4.60 -20.37
C GLU A 159 8.27 5.54 -19.30
N GLY A 160 9.59 5.68 -19.25
CA GLY A 160 10.26 6.53 -18.28
C GLY A 160 11.73 6.16 -18.05
N TRP A 161 12.35 6.83 -17.09
CA TRP A 161 13.73 6.59 -16.66
C TRP A 161 13.74 6.02 -15.23
N PHE A 162 14.79 5.26 -14.92
CA PHE A 162 15.04 4.74 -13.59
C PHE A 162 16.46 5.07 -13.16
N GLU A 163 16.67 5.20 -11.85
CA GLU A 163 18.00 5.37 -11.24
C GLU A 163 18.13 4.39 -10.07
N GLY A 164 19.25 3.67 -10.03
CA GLY A 164 19.62 2.79 -8.93
C GLY A 164 20.93 3.26 -8.30
N ARG A 165 20.99 3.28 -6.96
CA ARG A 165 22.21 3.57 -6.21
C ARG A 165 22.38 2.56 -5.07
N THR A 166 23.63 2.19 -4.82
CA THR A 166 24.08 1.42 -3.66
C THR A 166 25.19 2.21 -2.96
N SER A 167 25.34 2.01 -1.65
CA SER A 167 26.30 2.72 -0.79
C SER A 167 26.98 1.76 0.15
#